data_AF-A0A815EKD7-F1
#
_entry.id   AF-A0A815EKD7-F1
#
_cell.length_a   1.000
_cell.length_b   1.000
_cell.length_c   1.000
_cell.angle_alpha   90.00
_cell.angle_beta   90.00
_cell.angle_gamma   90.00
#
_symmetry.space_group_name_H-M   'P 1'
#
loop_
_entity.id
_entity.type
_entity.pdbx_description
1 polymer ?
#
loop_
_entity_poly.entity_id
_entity_poly.type
_entity_poly.pdbx_seq_one_letter_code
_entity_poly.pdbx_strand_id
1 'polypeptide(L)'
;MNRDSTSLKKEPMTPIAYTTTIVTAFYSFKKAKHTQDSYNQWLANFLVYIDNPMVIFTCEKEVSFLHRLRNNLTNKTSSTVFILNFSSPLEMPPIKKLEIVFIRQFHKDPENALHSVDLYSIWCAKSYMLNLTSSLNPFRSNYFLWIDAGSFRNTKYRFRHWPDARRIKTIFHNNDRLLLGLISPLKERSCGFHTDQKHTVPNYDLIEGGILGGSSSVIQWWTEIFYEAIDEFIHMDEFIGKDQYIMNFIALTYPWKISVILAYKAFCGNNWFVYGPLLASDFERWILFGDNCGAKNIMELVRPLNEVCAQLL
;
A
#
# COMPACT_ATOMS: atom_id res chain seq x y z
N MET A 1 -48.73 37.95 18.37
CA MET A 1 -47.52 37.11 18.50
C MET A 1 -47.51 36.12 17.34
N ASN A 2 -46.94 36.50 16.20
CA ASN A 2 -46.61 35.56 15.12
C ASN A 2 -45.09 35.43 15.10
N ARG A 3 -44.57 34.24 15.43
CA ARG A 3 -43.15 33.93 15.30
C ARG A 3 -42.94 33.30 13.93
N ASP A 4 -42.19 34.00 13.10
CA ASP A 4 -41.63 33.52 11.84
C ASP A 4 -40.88 32.20 12.04
N SER A 5 -41.33 31.18 11.31
CA SER A 5 -40.59 29.94 11.11
C SER A 5 -39.57 30.18 9.99
N THR A 6 -38.35 30.53 10.37
CA THR A 6 -37.21 30.62 9.46
C THR A 6 -36.81 29.20 9.05
N SER A 7 -37.28 28.77 7.88
CA SER A 7 -36.79 27.56 7.21
C SER A 7 -35.34 27.80 6.78
N LEU A 8 -34.39 27.33 7.60
CA LEU A 8 -32.98 27.23 7.22
C LEU A 8 -32.88 26.28 6.02
N LYS A 9 -32.78 26.87 4.82
CA LYS A 9 -32.36 26.16 3.61
C LYS A 9 -30.96 25.62 3.88
N LYS A 10 -30.83 24.31 4.07
CA LYS A 10 -29.53 23.63 4.00
C LYS A 10 -29.00 23.82 2.58
N GLU A 11 -28.01 24.67 2.42
CA GLU A 11 -27.22 24.69 1.19
C GLU A 11 -26.66 23.28 0.94
N PRO A 12 -26.73 22.77 -0.30
CA PRO A 12 -26.12 21.50 -0.63
C PRO A 12 -24.61 21.62 -0.41
N MET A 13 -24.10 21.02 0.66
CA MET A 13 -22.67 20.94 0.90
C MET A 13 -22.02 20.28 -0.31
N THR A 14 -21.19 21.02 -1.03
CA THR A 14 -20.26 20.46 -2.03
C THR A 14 -19.50 19.30 -1.37
N PRO A 15 -19.52 18.09 -1.94
CA PRO A 15 -18.84 16.95 -1.35
C PRO A 15 -17.35 17.25 -1.20
N ILE A 16 -16.82 17.08 0.01
CA ILE A 16 -15.40 17.32 0.32
C ILE A 16 -14.56 16.35 -0.49
N ALA A 17 -13.74 16.86 -1.41
CA ALA A 17 -12.75 16.05 -2.13
C ALA A 17 -11.52 15.84 -1.24
N TYR A 18 -11.12 14.58 -1.06
CA TYR A 18 -9.94 14.24 -0.28
C TYR A 18 -8.68 14.24 -1.15
N THR A 19 -7.50 14.42 -0.55
CA THR A 19 -6.25 14.29 -1.32
C THR A 19 -5.93 12.82 -1.59
N THR A 20 -6.11 11.96 -0.59
CA THR A 20 -5.69 10.57 -0.62
C THR A 20 -6.76 9.67 -0.02
N THR A 21 -7.03 8.54 -0.66
CA THR A 21 -7.74 7.39 -0.07
C THR A 21 -6.75 6.30 0.28
N ILE A 22 -6.79 5.81 1.52
CA ILE A 22 -6.05 4.63 1.95
C ILE A 22 -6.83 3.39 1.54
N VAL A 23 -6.15 2.41 0.97
CA VAL A 23 -6.68 1.10 0.63
C VAL A 23 -5.97 0.05 1.47
N THR A 24 -6.72 -0.83 2.11
CA THR A 24 -6.16 -1.91 2.90
C THR A 24 -7.11 -3.11 2.87
N ALA A 25 -6.65 -4.25 3.39
CA ALA A 25 -7.48 -5.42 3.53
C ALA A 25 -7.24 -6.14 4.85
N PHE A 26 -8.27 -6.82 5.33
CA PHE A 26 -8.17 -7.74 6.45
C PHE A 26 -9.06 -8.96 6.23
N TYR A 27 -8.40 -10.12 6.16
CA TYR A 27 -9.02 -11.43 6.08
C TYR A 27 -8.36 -12.33 7.12
N SER A 28 -9.15 -12.93 8.01
CA SER A 28 -8.63 -13.87 9.00
C SER A 28 -8.41 -15.25 8.36
N PHE A 29 -7.15 -15.69 8.34
CA PHE A 29 -6.74 -16.99 7.81
C PHE A 29 -6.51 -18.00 8.94
N LYS A 30 -6.72 -19.29 8.66
CA LYS A 30 -6.47 -20.37 9.63
C LYS A 30 -4.99 -20.48 9.99
N LYS A 31 -4.12 -20.34 8.98
CA LYS A 31 -2.66 -20.26 9.14
C LYS A 31 -2.22 -18.87 8.75
N ALA A 32 -1.88 -18.07 9.74
CA ALA A 32 -1.35 -16.72 9.55
C ALA A 32 0.14 -16.66 9.94
N LYS A 33 0.89 -15.76 9.31
CA LYS A 33 2.33 -15.54 9.58
C LYS A 33 2.62 -15.06 11.01
N HIS A 34 1.65 -14.43 11.67
CA HIS A 34 1.76 -13.83 12.99
C HIS A 34 0.54 -14.17 13.85
N THR A 35 0.65 -13.95 15.17
CA THR A 35 -0.45 -14.24 16.11
C THR A 35 -1.62 -13.28 15.93
N GLN A 36 -2.82 -13.73 16.29
CA GLN A 36 -4.03 -12.89 16.25
C GLN A 36 -3.86 -11.62 17.11
N ASP A 37 -3.22 -11.73 18.28
CA ASP A 37 -2.96 -10.57 19.15
C ASP A 37 -2.06 -9.54 18.50
N SER A 38 -1.04 -9.98 17.76
CA SER A 38 -0.17 -9.09 16.99
C SER A 38 -1.00 -8.32 15.95
N TYR A 39 -1.84 -9.02 15.18
CA TYR A 39 -2.71 -8.36 14.19
C TYR A 39 -3.70 -7.40 14.84
N ASN A 40 -4.31 -7.77 15.96
CA ASN A 40 -5.23 -6.90 16.70
C ASN A 40 -4.52 -5.61 17.13
N GLN A 41 -3.29 -5.71 17.64
CA GLN A 41 -2.50 -4.55 18.02
C GLN A 41 -2.15 -3.66 16.82
N TRP A 42 -1.73 -4.26 15.70
CA TRP A 42 -1.36 -3.51 14.49
C TRP A 42 -2.55 -2.80 13.86
N LEU A 43 -3.69 -3.49 13.77
CA LEU A 43 -4.96 -2.91 13.33
C LEU A 43 -5.42 -1.82 14.29
N ALA A 44 -5.24 -1.98 15.60
CA ALA A 44 -5.57 -0.93 16.55
C ALA A 44 -4.68 0.31 16.34
N ASN A 45 -3.36 0.15 16.16
CA ASN A 45 -2.47 1.28 15.86
C ASN A 45 -2.84 1.99 14.55
N PHE A 46 -3.25 1.22 13.53
CA PHE A 46 -3.57 1.76 12.21
C PHE A 46 -4.96 2.40 12.13
N LEU A 47 -6.01 1.65 12.49
CA LEU A 47 -7.39 2.01 12.20
C LEU A 47 -7.99 3.01 13.20
N VAL A 48 -7.48 3.01 14.44
CA VAL A 48 -8.05 3.82 15.53
C VAL A 48 -7.64 5.29 15.44
N TYR A 49 -6.39 5.54 15.06
CA TYR A 49 -5.80 6.88 15.14
C TYR A 49 -5.95 7.67 13.84
N ILE A 50 -5.86 7.00 12.70
CA ILE A 50 -5.84 7.65 11.38
C ILE A 50 -7.25 8.07 10.98
N ASP A 51 -7.49 9.35 10.72
CA ASP A 51 -8.83 9.84 10.34
C ASP A 51 -9.03 10.03 8.83
N ASN A 52 -7.99 9.81 8.03
CA ASN A 52 -8.06 9.84 6.57
C ASN A 52 -9.07 8.82 6.01
N PRO A 53 -9.64 9.10 4.82
CA PRO A 53 -10.55 8.17 4.15
C PRO A 53 -9.89 6.83 3.88
N MET A 54 -10.65 5.77 4.13
CA MET A 54 -10.17 4.41 3.97
C MET A 54 -11.19 3.52 3.27
N VAL A 55 -10.73 2.73 2.31
CA VAL A 55 -11.47 1.59 1.78
C VAL A 55 -10.84 0.32 2.34
N ILE A 56 -11.65 -0.51 2.99
CA ILE A 56 -11.20 -1.74 3.63
C ILE A 56 -11.87 -2.93 2.93
N PHE A 57 -11.07 -3.78 2.31
CA PHE A 57 -11.52 -5.06 1.77
C PHE A 57 -11.52 -6.10 2.88
N THR A 58 -12.66 -6.74 3.07
CA THR A 58 -12.85 -7.69 4.17
C THR A 58 -14.05 -8.60 3.89
N CYS A 59 -14.38 -9.47 4.84
CA CYS A 59 -15.58 -10.31 4.78
C CYS A 59 -16.53 -9.95 5.92
N GLU A 60 -17.81 -10.33 5.79
CA GLU A 60 -18.89 -9.97 6.72
C GLU A 60 -18.55 -10.20 8.20
N LYS A 61 -17.90 -11.33 8.51
CA LYS A 61 -17.53 -11.70 9.89
C LYS A 61 -16.58 -10.70 10.56
N GLU A 62 -15.76 -9.97 9.80
CA GLU A 62 -14.76 -9.05 10.34
C GLU A 62 -15.26 -7.60 10.44
N VAL A 63 -16.35 -7.26 9.75
CA VAL A 63 -16.87 -5.87 9.66
C VAL A 63 -17.12 -5.30 11.04
N SER A 64 -17.79 -6.05 11.91
CA SER A 64 -18.10 -5.59 13.27
C SER A 64 -16.84 -5.25 14.06
N PHE A 65 -15.77 -6.03 13.91
CA PHE A 65 -14.50 -5.78 14.59
C PHE A 65 -13.80 -4.53 14.03
N LEU A 66 -13.68 -4.44 12.71
CA LEU A 66 -13.02 -3.31 12.03
C LEU A 66 -13.80 -2.00 12.24
N HIS A 67 -15.12 -2.04 12.17
CA HIS A 67 -16.00 -0.91 12.43
C HIS A 67 -15.85 -0.39 13.87
N ARG A 68 -15.74 -1.28 14.86
CA ARG A 68 -15.44 -0.87 16.25
C ARG A 68 -14.10 -0.14 16.32
N LEU A 69 -13.05 -0.67 15.72
CA LEU A 69 -11.73 -0.01 15.74
C LEU A 69 -11.77 1.39 15.10
N ARG A 70 -12.45 1.54 13.95
CA ARG A 70 -12.56 2.83 13.23
C ARG A 70 -13.36 3.90 13.97
N ASN A 71 -14.29 3.51 14.85
CA ASN A 71 -15.25 4.43 15.48
C ASN A 71 -15.07 4.58 17.00
N ASN A 72 -14.24 3.77 17.66
CA ASN A 72 -14.23 3.69 19.13
C ASN A 72 -13.61 4.88 19.87
N LEU A 73 -12.82 5.77 19.24
CA LEU A 73 -12.05 6.77 20.00
C LEU A 73 -12.37 8.25 19.77
N THR A 74 -13.08 8.65 18.71
CA THR A 74 -13.08 10.07 18.32
C THR A 74 -14.45 10.76 18.28
N ASN A 75 -15.58 10.05 18.51
CA ASN A 75 -16.94 10.56 18.24
C ASN A 75 -17.10 11.15 16.82
N LYS A 76 -16.15 10.88 15.92
CA LYS A 76 -16.18 11.28 14.52
C LYS A 76 -16.53 10.04 13.70
N THR A 77 -17.43 10.21 12.75
CA THR A 77 -17.67 9.23 11.70
C THR A 77 -16.44 9.20 10.80
N SER A 78 -15.51 8.31 11.08
CA SER A 78 -14.35 8.07 10.21
C SER A 78 -14.85 7.73 8.81
N SER A 79 -14.34 8.40 7.78
CA SER A 79 -14.76 8.16 6.39
C SER A 79 -14.25 6.79 5.94
N THR A 80 -15.09 5.77 6.07
CA THR A 80 -14.71 4.39 5.75
C THR A 80 -15.77 3.69 4.91
N VAL A 81 -15.32 3.04 3.85
CA VAL A 81 -16.12 2.15 3.02
C VAL A 81 -15.59 0.73 3.16
N PHE A 82 -16.48 -0.22 3.40
CA PHE A 82 -16.14 -1.63 3.42
C PHE A 82 -16.53 -2.25 2.07
N ILE A 83 -15.62 -3.05 1.48
CA ILE A 83 -15.91 -3.85 0.30
C ILE A 83 -16.01 -5.32 0.74
N LEU A 84 -17.20 -5.89 0.59
CA LEU A 84 -17.59 -7.20 1.15
C LEU A 84 -17.93 -8.23 0.06
N ASN A 85 -17.75 -7.88 -1.21
CA ASN A 85 -18.07 -8.73 -2.36
C ASN A 85 -17.27 -10.04 -2.41
N PHE A 86 -16.21 -10.15 -1.62
CA PHE A 86 -15.30 -11.29 -1.62
C PHE A 86 -15.11 -11.79 -0.18
N SER A 87 -15.47 -13.05 0.09
CA SER A 87 -15.27 -13.68 1.39
C SER A 87 -13.80 -14.06 1.63
N SER A 88 -13.04 -14.21 0.55
CA SER A 88 -11.60 -14.47 0.54
C SER A 88 -10.93 -13.75 -0.65
N PRO A 89 -9.66 -13.34 -0.57
CA PRO A 89 -8.93 -12.81 -1.72
C PRO A 89 -8.84 -13.80 -2.89
N LEU A 90 -8.92 -15.12 -2.63
CA LEU A 90 -8.98 -16.16 -3.67
C LEU A 90 -10.21 -16.03 -4.59
N GLU A 91 -11.29 -15.38 -4.14
CA GLU A 91 -12.50 -15.17 -4.95
C GLU A 91 -12.35 -13.99 -5.92
N MET A 92 -11.32 -13.16 -5.76
CA MET A 92 -11.11 -11.99 -6.61
C MET A 92 -10.76 -12.42 -8.04
N PRO A 93 -11.32 -11.78 -9.08
CA PRO A 93 -11.22 -12.27 -10.46
C PRO A 93 -9.82 -12.63 -10.96
N PRO A 94 -8.77 -11.79 -10.80
CA PRO A 94 -7.44 -12.15 -11.29
C PRO A 94 -6.76 -13.23 -10.44
N ILE A 95 -7.22 -13.45 -9.21
CA ILE A 95 -6.61 -14.36 -8.23
C ILE A 95 -7.22 -15.75 -8.28
N LYS A 96 -8.52 -15.83 -8.60
CA LYS A 96 -9.26 -17.10 -8.70
C LYS A 96 -8.60 -18.09 -9.66
N LYS A 97 -8.03 -17.61 -10.77
CA LYS A 97 -7.29 -18.45 -11.74
C LYS A 97 -5.94 -18.96 -11.21
N LEU A 98 -5.41 -18.35 -10.14
CA LEU A 98 -4.08 -18.63 -9.59
C LEU A 98 -4.10 -19.66 -8.46
N GLU A 99 -5.26 -20.06 -7.94
CA GLU A 99 -5.35 -20.97 -6.79
C GLU A 99 -4.56 -22.27 -7.00
N ILE A 100 -4.76 -22.93 -8.15
CA ILE A 100 -4.04 -24.17 -8.50
C ILE A 100 -2.54 -23.90 -8.66
N VAL A 101 -2.16 -22.74 -9.19
CA VAL A 101 -0.75 -22.34 -9.33
C VAL A 101 -0.12 -22.16 -7.96
N PHE A 102 -0.78 -21.46 -7.03
CA PHE A 102 -0.31 -21.27 -5.66
C PHE A 102 -0.13 -22.58 -4.91
N ILE A 103 -1.07 -23.53 -5.06
CA ILE A 103 -0.94 -24.87 -4.45
C ILE A 103 0.32 -25.57 -4.97
N ARG A 104 0.55 -25.54 -6.28
CA ARG A 104 1.75 -26.15 -6.89
C ARG A 104 3.05 -25.46 -6.43
N GLN A 105 3.03 -24.15 -6.34
CA GLN A 105 4.21 -23.36 -5.97
C GLN A 105 4.50 -23.32 -4.47
N PHE A 106 3.54 -23.64 -3.61
CA PHE A 106 3.73 -23.72 -2.16
C PHE A 106 4.88 -24.67 -1.78
N HIS A 107 5.09 -25.74 -2.55
CA HIS A 107 6.21 -26.66 -2.36
C HIS A 107 7.57 -26.11 -2.81
N LYS A 108 7.59 -25.06 -3.64
CA LYS A 108 8.80 -24.35 -4.07
C LYS A 108 9.20 -23.24 -3.08
N ASP A 109 8.31 -22.83 -2.18
CA ASP A 109 8.58 -21.74 -1.24
C ASP A 109 9.50 -22.19 -0.11
N PRO A 110 10.73 -21.65 0.01
CA PRO A 110 11.62 -21.96 1.11
C PRO A 110 11.09 -21.52 2.47
N GLU A 111 10.09 -20.62 2.51
CA GLU A 111 9.43 -20.11 3.70
C GLU A 111 8.00 -20.65 3.87
N ASN A 112 7.66 -21.78 3.23
CA ASN A 112 6.34 -22.42 3.32
C ASN A 112 5.90 -22.75 4.76
N ALA A 113 6.84 -22.84 5.71
CA ALA A 113 6.56 -22.96 7.13
C ALA A 113 5.74 -21.76 7.65
N LEU A 114 6.05 -20.56 7.18
CA LEU A 114 5.43 -19.29 7.58
C LEU A 114 4.36 -18.80 6.60
N HIS A 115 4.37 -19.29 5.36
CA HIS A 115 3.44 -18.88 4.31
C HIS A 115 2.30 -19.87 4.10
N SER A 116 1.32 -19.46 3.30
CA SER A 116 0.14 -20.22 2.92
C SER A 116 -0.39 -19.71 1.57
N VAL A 117 -1.21 -20.53 0.90
CA VAL A 117 -1.92 -20.13 -0.33
C VAL A 117 -2.78 -18.89 -0.10
N ASP A 118 -3.45 -18.81 1.06
CA ASP A 118 -4.22 -17.62 1.46
C ASP A 118 -3.34 -16.35 1.51
N LEU A 119 -2.11 -16.47 2.01
CA LEU A 119 -1.19 -15.35 2.09
C LEU A 119 -0.69 -14.90 0.71
N TYR A 120 -0.42 -15.84 -0.19
CA TYR A 120 -0.09 -15.52 -1.59
C TYR A 120 -1.25 -14.80 -2.27
N SER A 121 -2.48 -15.23 -2.00
CA SER A 121 -3.69 -14.66 -2.60
C SER A 121 -3.87 -13.18 -2.22
N ILE A 122 -3.65 -12.81 -0.96
CA ILE A 122 -3.80 -11.42 -0.53
C ILE A 122 -2.69 -10.52 -1.06
N TRP A 123 -1.45 -11.03 -1.14
CA TRP A 123 -0.33 -10.29 -1.73
C TRP A 123 -0.55 -10.02 -3.21
N CYS A 124 -1.00 -11.02 -3.97
CA CYS A 124 -1.31 -10.84 -5.40
C CYS A 124 -2.59 -10.00 -5.63
N ALA A 125 -3.51 -9.95 -4.68
CA ALA A 125 -4.76 -9.20 -4.79
C ALA A 125 -4.61 -7.68 -4.58
N LYS A 126 -3.49 -7.20 -4.04
CA LYS A 126 -3.27 -5.78 -3.72
C LYS A 126 -3.53 -4.85 -4.91
N SER A 127 -2.94 -5.17 -6.06
CA SER A 127 -3.07 -4.38 -7.29
C SER A 127 -4.52 -4.32 -7.76
N TYR A 128 -5.27 -5.43 -7.69
CA TYR A 128 -6.69 -5.45 -8.01
C TYR A 128 -7.53 -4.59 -7.06
N MET A 129 -7.35 -4.76 -5.75
CA MET A 129 -8.09 -4.00 -4.73
C MET A 129 -7.84 -2.49 -4.84
N LEU A 130 -6.58 -2.11 -5.08
CA LEU A 130 -6.18 -0.72 -5.28
C LEU A 130 -6.83 -0.13 -6.54
N ASN A 131 -6.82 -0.86 -7.66
CA ASN A 131 -7.43 -0.42 -8.92
C ASN A 131 -8.96 -0.34 -8.87
N LEU A 132 -9.61 -1.31 -8.23
CA LEU A 132 -11.06 -1.26 -8.01
C LEU A 132 -11.42 -0.02 -7.18
N THR A 133 -10.65 0.27 -6.15
CA THR A 133 -10.88 1.45 -5.30
C THR A 133 -10.68 2.75 -6.06
N SER A 134 -9.61 2.87 -6.85
CA SER A 134 -9.34 4.08 -7.63
C SER A 134 -10.39 4.32 -8.71
N SER A 135 -10.94 3.24 -9.27
CA SER A 135 -12.05 3.31 -10.25
C SER A 135 -13.38 3.73 -9.61
N LEU A 136 -13.72 3.18 -8.44
CA LEU A 136 -14.95 3.55 -7.71
C LEU A 136 -14.87 4.97 -7.11
N ASN A 137 -13.68 5.34 -6.64
CA ASN A 137 -13.33 6.62 -6.04
C ASN A 137 -14.41 7.20 -5.09
N PRO A 138 -14.83 6.48 -4.04
CA PRO A 138 -15.95 6.87 -3.19
C PRO A 138 -15.74 8.21 -2.47
N PHE A 139 -14.49 8.64 -2.34
CA PHE A 139 -14.09 9.86 -1.64
C PHE A 139 -13.59 10.96 -2.58
N ARG A 140 -13.74 10.79 -3.90
CA ARG A 140 -13.25 11.75 -4.93
C ARG A 140 -11.80 12.18 -4.67
N SER A 141 -10.96 11.22 -4.33
CA SER A 141 -9.54 11.41 -4.08
C SER A 141 -8.75 11.53 -5.37
N ASN A 142 -7.63 12.25 -5.30
CA ASN A 142 -6.67 12.34 -6.40
C ASN A 142 -5.69 11.18 -6.41
N TYR A 143 -5.36 10.66 -5.21
CA TYR A 143 -4.37 9.61 -5.03
C TYR A 143 -4.91 8.47 -4.17
N PHE A 144 -4.37 7.27 -4.39
CA PHE A 144 -4.74 6.07 -3.64
C PHE A 144 -3.47 5.35 -3.23
N LEU A 145 -3.40 4.95 -1.97
CA LEU A 145 -2.26 4.20 -1.43
C LEU A 145 -2.75 2.89 -0.82
N TRP A 146 -2.24 1.79 -1.33
CA TRP A 146 -2.28 0.51 -0.61
C TRP A 146 -1.35 0.58 0.59
N ILE A 147 -1.87 0.23 1.76
CA ILE A 147 -1.13 0.20 3.02
C ILE A 147 -1.42 -1.11 3.75
N ASP A 148 -0.37 -1.90 3.99
CA ASP A 148 -0.46 -3.06 4.89
C ASP A 148 -0.68 -2.58 6.34
N ALA A 149 -1.75 -3.04 6.98
CA ALA A 149 -1.98 -2.75 8.40
C ALA A 149 -0.82 -3.25 9.29
N GLY A 150 -0.14 -4.30 8.84
CA GLY A 150 1.06 -4.83 9.45
C GLY A 150 2.25 -3.86 9.46
N SER A 151 2.15 -2.67 8.90
CA SER A 151 3.23 -1.67 8.95
C SER A 151 3.15 -0.75 10.16
N PHE A 152 2.03 -0.80 10.89
CA PHE A 152 1.79 -0.06 12.11
C PHE A 152 2.11 -0.92 13.35
N ARG A 153 3.19 -1.71 13.29
CA ARG A 153 3.61 -2.60 14.40
C ARG A 153 4.11 -1.82 15.61
N ASN A 154 4.74 -0.68 15.36
CA ASN A 154 5.27 0.17 16.41
C ASN A 154 4.15 1.02 17.02
N THR A 155 3.94 0.91 18.33
CA THR A 155 2.94 1.71 19.06
C THR A 155 3.23 3.22 19.03
N LYS A 156 4.43 3.64 18.62
CA LYS A 156 4.74 5.04 18.33
C LYS A 156 4.05 5.55 17.07
N TYR A 157 3.56 4.69 16.18
CA TYR A 157 2.94 5.09 14.89
C TYR A 157 1.46 5.44 15.06
N ARG A 158 1.15 6.34 16.00
CA ARG A 158 -0.21 6.82 16.29
C ARG A 158 -0.46 8.16 15.60
N PHE A 159 -0.38 8.14 14.28
CA PHE A 159 -0.63 9.33 13.47
C PHE A 159 -2.13 9.56 13.32
N ARG A 160 -2.53 10.83 13.28
CA ARG A 160 -3.92 11.25 13.11
C ARG A 160 -4.24 11.55 11.66
N HIS A 161 -3.54 12.54 11.08
CA HIS A 161 -3.79 13.02 9.72
C HIS A 161 -2.81 12.40 8.74
N TRP A 162 -2.85 11.07 8.65
CA TRP A 162 -1.91 10.28 7.88
C TRP A 162 -2.59 9.56 6.71
N PRO A 163 -1.99 9.56 5.51
CA PRO A 163 -0.80 10.32 5.14
C PRO A 163 -1.11 11.82 5.08
N ASP A 164 -0.10 12.65 5.35
CA ASP A 164 -0.22 14.11 5.29
C ASP A 164 -0.46 14.57 3.85
N ALA A 165 -1.53 15.34 3.65
CA ALA A 165 -1.96 15.78 2.32
C ALA A 165 -0.92 16.66 1.60
N ARG A 166 -0.12 17.45 2.33
CA ARG A 166 0.92 18.29 1.72
C ARG A 166 2.05 17.43 1.20
N ARG A 167 2.49 16.44 1.99
CA ARG A 167 3.53 15.48 1.59
C ARG A 167 3.13 14.67 0.37
N ILE A 168 1.90 14.15 0.35
CA ILE A 168 1.38 13.41 -0.81
C ILE A 168 1.33 14.31 -2.05
N LYS A 169 0.83 15.54 -1.92
CA LYS A 169 0.85 16.49 -3.04
C LYS A 169 2.27 16.74 -3.52
N THR A 170 3.24 16.95 -2.64
CA THR A 170 4.65 17.14 -3.02
C THR A 170 5.22 15.95 -3.78
N ILE A 171 4.94 14.71 -3.34
CA ILE A 171 5.43 13.48 -4.01
C ILE A 171 4.91 13.35 -5.44
N PHE A 172 3.60 13.57 -5.62
CA PHE A 172 2.92 13.33 -6.91
C PHE A 172 2.76 14.59 -7.77
N HIS A 173 3.20 15.76 -7.31
CA HIS A 173 3.07 17.01 -8.05
C HIS A 173 3.79 16.90 -9.41
N ASN A 174 3.01 17.02 -10.50
CA ASN A 174 3.47 16.84 -11.89
C ASN A 174 4.17 15.49 -12.16
N ASN A 175 3.89 14.47 -11.34
CA ASN A 175 4.57 13.19 -11.38
C ASN A 175 3.57 12.04 -11.40
N ASP A 176 3.14 11.64 -12.61
CA ASP A 176 2.24 10.49 -12.80
C ASP A 176 3.03 9.18 -12.79
N ARG A 177 3.65 8.89 -11.64
CA ARG A 177 4.46 7.69 -11.39
C ARG A 177 3.92 6.95 -10.18
N LEU A 178 4.09 5.63 -10.21
CA LEU A 178 3.74 4.77 -9.10
C LEU A 178 4.79 4.93 -8.00
N LEU A 179 4.35 5.04 -6.75
CA LEU A 179 5.20 5.09 -5.58
C LEU A 179 5.38 3.69 -4.98
N LEU A 180 6.64 3.29 -4.80
CA LEU A 180 7.05 2.04 -4.15
C LEU A 180 8.07 2.32 -3.02
N GLY A 181 8.25 1.37 -2.09
CA GLY A 181 9.30 1.46 -1.06
C GLY A 181 10.56 0.68 -1.44
N LEU A 182 11.71 1.35 -1.57
CA LEU A 182 13.01 0.75 -1.87
C LEU A 182 13.80 0.55 -0.57
N ILE A 183 13.86 -0.68 -0.06
CA ILE A 183 14.40 -1.03 1.27
C ILE A 183 15.88 -1.40 1.29
N SER A 184 16.46 -1.60 0.10
CA SER A 184 17.87 -1.91 -0.10
C SER A 184 18.44 -1.04 -1.22
N PRO A 185 19.71 -0.63 -1.17
CA PRO A 185 20.35 0.06 -2.29
C PRO A 185 20.32 -0.78 -3.57
N LEU A 186 20.09 -0.14 -4.72
CA LEU A 186 20.31 -0.77 -6.02
C LEU A 186 21.80 -1.09 -6.19
N LYS A 187 22.08 -2.20 -6.88
CA LYS A 187 23.43 -2.53 -7.37
C LYS A 187 23.54 -2.05 -8.81
N GLU A 188 24.72 -1.65 -9.26
CA GLU A 188 24.97 -1.21 -10.64
C GLU A 188 24.41 -2.19 -11.68
N ARG A 189 24.67 -3.49 -11.50
CA ARG A 189 24.13 -4.57 -12.34
C ARG A 189 22.59 -4.63 -12.41
N SER A 190 21.88 -4.04 -11.46
CA SER A 190 20.41 -3.99 -11.42
C SER A 190 19.84 -2.88 -12.31
N CYS A 191 20.67 -1.96 -12.83
CA CYS A 191 20.21 -0.81 -13.60
C CYS A 191 20.50 -0.93 -15.11
N GLY A 192 20.97 -2.09 -15.58
CA GLY A 192 21.43 -2.34 -16.96
C GLY A 192 20.47 -3.14 -17.87
N PHE A 193 19.16 -3.20 -17.56
CA PHE A 193 18.20 -4.08 -18.25
C PHE A 193 17.91 -3.75 -19.74
N HIS A 194 18.69 -2.87 -20.38
CA HIS A 194 18.64 -2.63 -21.82
C HIS A 194 19.67 -3.42 -22.64
N THR A 195 20.43 -4.34 -22.03
CA THR A 195 21.49 -5.09 -22.72
C THR A 195 21.30 -6.60 -22.58
N ASP A 196 20.69 -7.23 -23.58
CA ASP A 196 20.74 -8.66 -24.04
C ASP A 196 20.85 -9.83 -23.04
N GLN A 197 20.84 -9.60 -21.72
CA GLN A 197 20.95 -10.62 -20.69
C GLN A 197 19.58 -10.84 -20.07
N LYS A 198 19.06 -12.04 -20.31
CA LYS A 198 17.83 -12.58 -19.73
C LYS A 198 17.61 -12.12 -18.29
N HIS A 199 16.49 -11.46 -18.07
CA HIS A 199 15.62 -11.44 -16.88
C HIS A 199 16.18 -11.99 -15.55
N THR A 200 17.39 -11.64 -15.11
CA THR A 200 17.81 -11.94 -13.74
C THR A 200 17.14 -10.96 -12.79
N VAL A 201 15.88 -11.25 -12.48
CA VAL A 201 15.12 -10.55 -11.44
C VAL A 201 15.85 -10.75 -10.12
N PRO A 202 16.15 -9.68 -9.37
CA PRO A 202 16.69 -9.79 -8.03
C PRO A 202 15.84 -10.73 -7.16
N ASN A 203 16.38 -11.91 -6.85
CA ASN A 203 15.84 -12.82 -5.85
C ASN A 203 16.28 -12.39 -4.43
N TYR A 204 16.12 -11.12 -4.13
CA TYR A 204 16.37 -10.54 -2.80
C TYR A 204 15.43 -9.37 -2.55
N ASP A 205 15.27 -9.01 -1.28
CA ASP A 205 14.42 -7.92 -0.83
C ASP A 205 14.96 -6.56 -1.30
N LEU A 206 14.28 -5.99 -2.30
CA LEU A 206 14.62 -4.71 -2.91
C LEU A 206 13.47 -3.73 -2.76
N ILE A 207 12.33 -4.05 -3.37
CA ILE A 207 11.07 -3.35 -3.15
C ILE A 207 10.28 -4.05 -2.06
N GLU A 208 9.74 -3.28 -1.12
CA GLU A 208 8.82 -3.78 -0.11
C GLU A 208 7.36 -3.80 -0.61
N GLY A 209 6.55 -4.71 -0.06
CA GLY A 209 5.13 -4.86 -0.42
C GLY A 209 4.16 -4.07 0.45
N GLY A 210 4.62 -3.32 1.45
CA GLY A 210 3.77 -2.66 2.45
C GLY A 210 3.16 -1.34 1.98
N ILE A 211 3.73 -0.71 0.97
CA ILE A 211 3.23 0.52 0.34
C ILE A 211 3.30 0.45 -1.19
N LEU A 212 2.21 0.86 -1.82
CA LEU A 212 2.07 0.98 -3.26
C LEU A 212 1.03 2.06 -3.54
N GLY A 213 1.26 2.98 -4.47
CA GLY A 213 0.18 3.91 -4.83
C GLY A 213 0.51 5.01 -5.81
N GLY A 214 -0.51 5.79 -6.16
CA GLY A 214 -0.41 6.85 -7.16
C GLY A 214 -1.77 7.41 -7.54
N SER A 215 -1.83 8.07 -8.70
CA SER A 215 -3.09 8.46 -9.35
C SER A 215 -3.87 7.23 -9.83
N SER A 216 -5.15 7.41 -10.20
CA SER A 216 -5.91 6.32 -10.81
C SER A 216 -5.31 5.84 -12.14
N SER A 217 -4.71 6.72 -12.95
CA SER A 217 -4.12 6.34 -14.24
C SER A 217 -2.92 5.42 -14.07
N VAL A 218 -2.01 5.75 -13.15
CA VAL A 218 -0.82 4.92 -12.93
C VAL A 218 -1.15 3.63 -12.18
N ILE A 219 -2.18 3.63 -11.34
CA ILE A 219 -2.68 2.41 -10.69
C ILE A 219 -3.27 1.45 -11.72
N GLN A 220 -4.05 1.95 -12.68
CA GLN A 220 -4.58 1.12 -13.75
C GLN A 220 -3.44 0.47 -14.55
N TRP A 221 -2.47 1.28 -15.01
CA TRP A 221 -1.28 0.78 -15.70
C TRP A 221 -0.53 -0.28 -14.89
N TRP A 222 -0.31 -0.01 -13.60
CA TRP A 222 0.39 -0.94 -12.72
C TRP A 222 -0.37 -2.27 -12.62
N THR A 223 -1.69 -2.24 -12.45
CA THR A 223 -2.49 -3.45 -12.29
C THR A 223 -2.51 -4.30 -13.56
N GLU A 224 -2.54 -3.67 -14.74
CA GLU A 224 -2.39 -4.36 -16.03
C GLU A 224 -1.02 -5.06 -16.12
N ILE A 225 0.07 -4.31 -15.97
CA ILE A 225 1.44 -4.85 -16.06
C ILE A 225 1.73 -5.89 -14.95
N PHE A 226 1.16 -5.73 -13.76
CA PHE A 226 1.35 -6.66 -12.65
C PHE A 226 0.81 -8.06 -12.96
N TYR A 227 -0.39 -8.14 -13.53
CA TYR A 227 -0.97 -9.43 -13.89
C TYR A 227 -0.37 -10.01 -15.18
N GLU A 228 0.09 -9.18 -16.11
CA GLU A 228 0.91 -9.63 -17.26
C GLU A 228 2.22 -10.28 -16.80
N ALA A 229 2.94 -9.63 -15.87
CA ALA A 229 4.17 -10.17 -15.30
C ALA A 229 3.94 -11.47 -14.53
N ILE A 230 2.82 -11.59 -13.80
CA ILE A 230 2.43 -12.87 -13.18
C ILE A 230 2.27 -13.97 -14.24
N ASP A 231 1.54 -13.69 -15.33
CA ASP A 231 1.31 -14.68 -16.38
C ASP A 231 2.63 -15.08 -17.07
N GLU A 232 3.57 -14.15 -17.26
CA GLU A 232 4.93 -14.41 -17.76
C GLU A 232 5.73 -15.32 -16.82
N PHE A 233 5.74 -15.01 -15.51
CA PHE A 233 6.44 -15.84 -14.52
C PHE A 233 5.87 -17.26 -14.45
N ILE A 234 4.55 -17.40 -14.56
CA ILE A 234 3.91 -18.72 -14.63
C ILE A 234 4.37 -19.49 -15.87
N HIS A 235 4.45 -18.82 -17.03
CA HIS A 235 4.94 -19.44 -18.26
C HIS A 235 6.39 -19.92 -18.16
N MET A 236 7.23 -19.20 -17.41
CA MET A 236 8.61 -19.56 -17.12
C MET A 236 8.78 -20.57 -15.97
N ASP A 237 7.68 -21.02 -15.34
CA ASP A 237 7.67 -21.85 -14.13
C ASP A 237 8.40 -21.22 -12.91
N GLU A 238 8.44 -19.88 -12.88
CA GLU A 238 9.03 -19.06 -11.83
C GLU A 238 8.07 -18.86 -10.64
N PHE A 239 8.63 -18.65 -9.46
CA PHE A 239 7.86 -18.51 -8.23
C PHE A 239 7.16 -17.14 -8.12
N ILE A 240 5.84 -17.15 -7.99
CA ILE A 240 4.95 -15.97 -7.87
C ILE A 240 4.29 -15.84 -6.49
N GLY A 241 4.60 -16.72 -5.54
CA GLY A 241 3.98 -16.70 -4.22
C GLY A 241 4.31 -15.45 -3.39
N LYS A 242 5.29 -14.63 -3.81
CA LYS A 242 5.62 -13.33 -3.19
C LYS A 242 5.50 -12.22 -4.23
N ASP A 243 4.68 -11.22 -3.92
CA ASP A 243 4.46 -10.04 -4.77
C ASP A 243 5.77 -9.27 -5.05
N GLN A 244 6.69 -9.22 -4.09
CA GLN A 244 7.96 -8.50 -4.22
C GLN A 244 8.82 -8.90 -5.42
N TYR A 245 8.80 -10.17 -5.86
CA TYR A 245 9.55 -10.59 -7.05
C TYR A 245 8.97 -9.97 -8.33
N ILE A 246 7.64 -9.96 -8.44
CA ILE A 246 6.93 -9.29 -9.53
C ILE A 246 7.16 -7.79 -9.46
N MET A 247 7.11 -7.19 -8.27
CA MET A 247 7.36 -5.76 -8.07
C MET A 247 8.78 -5.35 -8.48
N ASN A 248 9.79 -6.14 -8.09
CA ASN A 248 11.18 -5.92 -8.49
C ASN A 248 11.33 -5.97 -10.01
N PHE A 249 10.76 -6.99 -10.65
CA PHE A 249 10.81 -7.13 -12.10
C PHE A 249 10.22 -5.91 -12.82
N ILE A 250 9.01 -5.51 -12.44
CA ILE A 250 8.32 -4.37 -13.07
C ILE A 250 9.07 -3.08 -12.80
N ALA A 251 9.55 -2.86 -11.58
CA ALA A 251 10.25 -1.64 -11.23
C ALA A 251 11.52 -1.44 -12.05
N LEU A 252 12.29 -2.52 -12.27
CA LEU A 252 13.52 -2.48 -13.03
C LEU A 252 13.30 -2.49 -14.55
N THR A 253 12.15 -3.00 -15.01
CA THR A 253 11.75 -2.97 -16.43
C THR A 253 11.21 -1.60 -16.83
N TYR A 254 10.48 -0.93 -15.94
CA TYR A 254 9.82 0.36 -16.19
C TYR A 254 10.26 1.47 -15.23
N PRO A 255 11.57 1.73 -15.03
CA PRO A 255 12.05 2.65 -14.00
C PRO A 255 11.61 4.11 -14.23
N TRP A 256 11.20 4.47 -15.45
CA TRP A 256 10.64 5.79 -15.78
C TRP A 256 9.17 5.97 -15.33
N LYS A 257 8.44 4.89 -15.03
CA LYS A 257 7.07 4.92 -14.49
C LYS A 257 7.01 4.81 -12.97
N ILE A 258 8.16 4.62 -12.32
CA ILE A 258 8.26 4.40 -10.88
C ILE A 258 8.97 5.56 -10.19
N SER A 259 8.43 5.96 -9.04
CA SER A 259 9.10 6.71 -7.99
C SER A 259 9.31 5.79 -6.80
N VAL A 260 10.43 5.91 -6.12
CA VAL A 260 10.74 5.12 -4.93
C VAL A 260 10.96 5.99 -3.71
N ILE A 261 10.46 5.53 -2.57
CA ILE A 261 10.93 5.97 -1.25
C ILE A 261 12.25 5.24 -0.99
N LEU A 262 13.36 5.97 -0.86
CA LEU A 262 14.68 5.47 -0.52
C LEU A 262 14.73 5.09 0.97
N ALA A 263 13.96 4.07 1.35
CA ALA A 263 13.77 3.67 2.73
C ALA A 263 15.08 3.31 3.43
N TYR A 264 16.04 2.73 2.71
CA TYR A 264 17.38 2.42 3.23
C TYR A 264 18.23 3.65 3.62
N LYS A 265 17.87 4.85 3.16
CA LYS A 265 18.52 6.11 3.55
C LYS A 265 17.81 6.82 4.71
N ALA A 266 16.64 6.33 5.12
CA ALA A 266 15.88 6.96 6.18
C ALA A 266 16.41 6.52 7.55
N PHE A 267 16.58 7.48 8.47
CA PHE A 267 17.17 7.24 9.79
C PHE A 267 16.14 6.93 10.90
N CYS A 268 14.84 6.85 10.56
CA CYS A 268 13.78 6.57 11.53
C CYS A 268 13.08 5.24 11.26
N GLY A 269 13.09 4.37 12.25
CA GLY A 269 12.32 3.13 12.22
C GLY A 269 13.00 2.04 11.40
N ASN A 270 12.19 1.06 11.00
CA ASN A 270 12.62 -0.06 10.20
C ASN A 270 12.42 0.28 8.71
N ASN A 271 13.40 -0.01 7.84
CA ASN A 271 13.32 0.25 6.40
C ASN A 271 12.02 -0.28 5.78
N TRP A 272 11.50 -1.41 6.25
CA TRP A 272 10.25 -2.00 5.78
C TRP A 272 9.00 -1.16 6.07
N PHE A 273 9.05 -0.23 7.02
CA PHE A 273 7.88 0.50 7.51
C PHE A 273 8.13 2.01 7.65
N VAL A 274 9.23 2.51 7.09
CA VAL A 274 9.66 3.91 7.27
C VAL A 274 8.76 4.91 6.54
N TYR A 275 7.99 4.46 5.55
CA TYR A 275 6.95 5.29 4.92
C TYR A 275 5.89 5.76 5.93
N GLY A 276 5.66 5.02 7.03
CA GLY A 276 4.81 5.46 8.13
C GLY A 276 5.23 6.83 8.65
N PRO A 277 6.40 6.97 9.31
CA PRO A 277 6.89 8.27 9.72
C PRO A 277 7.14 9.22 8.55
N LEU A 278 7.66 8.78 7.39
CA LEU A 278 7.96 9.70 6.28
C LEU A 278 6.73 10.40 5.69
N LEU A 279 5.57 9.75 5.69
CA LEU A 279 4.32 10.33 5.19
C LEU A 279 3.51 11.07 6.27
N ALA A 280 3.95 11.04 7.53
CA ALA A 280 3.32 11.83 8.60
C ALA A 280 3.67 13.32 8.50
N SER A 281 2.84 14.18 9.09
CA SER A 281 3.09 15.63 9.11
C SER A 281 4.41 15.96 9.84
N ASP A 282 5.04 17.09 9.52
CA ASP A 282 6.28 17.50 10.19
C ASP A 282 6.14 17.57 11.71
N PHE A 283 4.98 18.05 12.17
CA PHE A 283 4.65 18.12 13.59
C PHE A 283 4.58 16.73 14.24
N GLU A 284 3.85 15.79 13.65
CA GLU A 284 3.74 14.43 14.21
C GLU A 284 5.07 13.67 14.13
N ARG A 285 5.84 13.85 13.05
CA ARG A 285 7.19 13.29 12.93
C ARG A 285 8.10 13.80 14.04
N TRP A 286 8.11 15.12 14.26
CA TRP A 286 8.94 15.74 15.28
C TRP A 286 8.54 15.29 16.70
N ILE A 287 7.24 15.23 17.02
CA ILE A 287 6.77 14.77 18.33
C ILE A 287 7.16 13.31 18.60
N LEU A 288 7.00 12.43 17.60
CA LEU A 288 7.13 10.98 17.80
C LEU A 288 8.57 10.48 17.64
N PHE A 289 9.41 11.17 16.85
CA PHE A 289 10.75 10.74 16.48
C PHE A 289 11.86 11.78 16.73
N GLY A 290 11.51 13.02 17.05
CA GLY A 290 12.47 14.13 17.17
C GLY A 290 13.16 14.43 15.84
N ASP A 291 14.41 14.92 15.91
CA ASP A 291 15.25 15.22 14.74
C ASP A 291 15.84 13.96 14.07
N ASN A 292 15.61 12.78 14.66
CA ASN A 292 16.22 11.52 14.20
C ASN A 292 15.53 10.94 12.97
N CYS A 293 14.36 11.46 12.57
CA CYS A 293 13.67 11.01 11.37
C CYS A 293 14.10 11.84 10.16
N GLY A 294 15.04 11.26 9.40
CA GLY A 294 15.77 11.90 8.30
C GLY A 294 14.94 12.71 7.31
N ALA A 295 15.68 13.57 6.59
CA ALA A 295 15.27 14.56 5.61
C ALA A 295 14.11 15.48 6.05
N LYS A 296 14.44 16.75 6.29
CA LYS A 296 13.43 17.82 6.44
C LYS A 296 12.53 17.85 5.20
N ASN A 297 13.12 17.67 4.03
CA ASN A 297 12.43 17.61 2.75
C ASN A 297 12.21 16.17 2.28
N ILE A 298 10.94 15.77 2.10
CA ILE A 298 10.59 14.42 1.61
C ILE A 298 11.22 14.09 0.25
N MET A 299 11.50 15.09 -0.58
CA MET A 299 12.08 14.91 -1.91
C MET A 299 13.55 14.48 -1.90
N GLU A 300 14.23 14.56 -0.75
CA GLU A 300 15.57 13.96 -0.59
C GLU A 300 15.48 12.43 -0.54
N LEU A 301 14.33 11.90 -0.11
CA LEU A 301 14.09 10.46 0.06
C LEU A 301 13.10 9.89 -0.96
N VAL A 302 12.46 10.70 -1.79
CA VAL A 302 11.57 10.22 -2.86
C VAL A 302 12.14 10.62 -4.21
N ARG A 303 12.48 9.63 -5.04
CA ARG A 303 13.16 9.86 -6.32
C ARG A 303 12.57 9.01 -7.44
N PRO A 304 12.51 9.52 -8.67
CA PRO A 304 12.38 8.72 -9.88
C PRO A 304 13.37 7.55 -9.90
N LEU A 305 12.91 6.32 -10.13
CA LEU A 305 13.79 5.14 -10.07
C LEU A 305 14.86 5.19 -11.17
N ASN A 306 14.53 5.70 -12.35
CA ASN A 306 15.50 5.89 -13.44
C ASN A 306 16.63 6.87 -13.07
N GLU A 307 16.38 7.89 -12.23
CA GLU A 307 17.45 8.76 -11.73
C GLU A 307 18.34 8.06 -10.71
N VAL A 308 17.77 7.20 -9.86
CA VAL A 308 18.55 6.38 -8.93
C VAL A 308 19.46 5.44 -9.70
N CYS A 309 18.96 4.85 -10.79
CA CYS A 309 19.76 4.03 -11.68
C CYS A 309 20.86 4.79 -12.43
N ALA A 310 20.56 6.00 -12.92
CA ALA A 310 21.54 6.82 -13.62
C ALA A 310 22.72 7.28 -12.73
N GLN A 311 22.57 7.25 -11.40
CA GLN A 311 23.67 7.55 -10.46
C GLN A 311 24.64 6.36 -10.26
N LEU A 312 24.31 5.18 -10.79
CA LEU A 312 25.09 3.95 -10.64
C LEU A 312 25.83 3.55 -11.92
N LEU A 313 25.49 4.14 -13.06
CA LEU A 313 26.10 3.93 -14.38
C LEU A 313 27.09 5.04 -14.69
#